data_AF-A0A9X2BLU6-F1
#
_entry.id   AF-A0A9X2BLU6-F1
#
_cell.length_a   1.000
_cell.length_b   1.000
_cell.length_c   1.000
_cell.angle_alpha   90.00
_cell.angle_beta   90.00
_cell.angle_gamma   90.00
#
_symmetry.space_group_name_H-M   'P 1'
#
loop_
_entity.id
_entity.type
_entity.pdbx_description
1 polymer ?
#
loop_
_entity_poly.entity_id
_entity_poly.type
_entity_poly.pdbx_seq_one_letter_code
_entity_poly.pdbx_strand_id
1 'polypeptide(L)'
;MSHVHVSNIGRIWKVFGILSAVTIVEVYLGIVKPDFLFMNDFLSMNILNWVFYALTLYKAYYIVWAFMHMEGEKSTLRSAVVFPVIFLILYLLFILLTEGDYIYEVFKNSTIKWNF
;
A
#
# COMPACT_ATOMS: atom_id res chain seq x y z
N MET A 1 33.99 3.18 30.55
CA MET A 1 32.69 3.72 30.08
C MET A 1 31.81 2.54 29.76
N SER A 2 30.80 2.28 30.58
CA SER A 2 29.84 1.19 30.39
C SER A 2 29.01 1.45 29.15
N HIS A 3 29.15 0.61 28.12
CA HIS A 3 28.26 0.62 26.96
C HIS A 3 26.84 0.28 27.44
N VAL A 4 25.98 1.29 27.49
CA VAL A 4 24.57 1.13 27.80
C VAL A 4 23.93 0.41 26.62
N HIS A 5 23.62 -0.88 26.79
CA HIS A 5 22.83 -1.63 25.82
C HIS A 5 21.38 -1.14 25.89
N VAL A 6 21.05 -0.08 25.15
CA VAL A 6 19.68 0.39 25.00
C VAL A 6 18.93 -0.63 24.13
N SER A 7 18.16 -1.50 24.78
CA SER A 7 17.37 -2.52 24.09
C SER A 7 16.24 -1.87 23.29
N ASN A 8 16.37 -1.88 21.96
CA ASN A 8 15.33 -1.39 21.04
C ASN A 8 14.13 -2.36 20.90
N ILE A 9 14.13 -3.50 21.61
CA ILE A 9 13.07 -4.52 21.54
C ILE A 9 11.70 -3.97 21.95
N GLY A 10 11.66 -3.08 22.96
CA GLY A 10 10.41 -2.50 23.45
C GLY A 10 9.75 -1.58 22.42
N ARG A 11 10.55 -0.89 21.60
CA ARG A 11 10.06 -0.03 20.53
C ARG A 11 9.48 -0.86 19.39
N ILE A 12 10.14 -1.96 19.03
CA ILE A 12 9.68 -2.89 18.00
C ILE A 12 8.32 -3.49 18.40
N TRP A 13 8.19 -3.97 19.64
CA TRP A 13 6.92 -4.50 20.14
C TRP A 13 5.78 -3.47 20.16
N LYS A 14 6.09 -2.21 20.49
CA LYS A 14 5.11 -1.12 20.45
C LYS A 14 4.63 -0.87 19.02
N VAL A 15 5.54 -0.76 18.05
CA VAL A 15 5.18 -0.53 16.64
C VAL A 15 4.46 -1.74 16.06
N PHE A 16 4.90 -2.95 16.38
CA PHE A 16 4.23 -4.18 15.99
C PHE A 16 2.78 -4.23 16.50
N GLY A 17 2.54 -3.88 17.76
CA GLY A 17 1.19 -3.81 18.32
C GLY A 17 0.29 -2.81 17.60
N ILE A 18 0.79 -1.60 17.32
CA ILE A 18 0.06 -0.57 16.56
C ILE A 18 -0.28 -1.09 15.15
N LEU A 19 0.71 -1.63 14.45
CA LEU A 19 0.53 -2.10 13.08
C LEU A 19 -0.44 -3.30 13.02
N SER A 20 -0.36 -4.21 13.99
CA SER A 20 -1.29 -5.33 14.12
C SER A 20 -2.72 -4.84 14.35
N ALA A 21 -2.93 -3.91 15.29
CA ALA A 21 -4.24 -3.33 15.55
C ALA A 21 -4.83 -2.64 14.31
N VAL A 22 -4.04 -1.83 13.61
CA VAL A 22 -4.46 -1.16 12.36
C VAL A 22 -4.85 -2.19 11.30
N THR A 23 -4.09 -3.28 11.17
CA THR A 23 -4.38 -4.35 10.19
C THR A 23 -5.65 -5.11 10.55
N ILE A 24 -5.89 -5.39 11.84
CA ILE A 24 -7.14 -6.02 12.30
C ILE A 24 -8.34 -5.13 12.01
N VAL A 25 -8.24 -3.83 12.30
CA VAL A 25 -9.30 -2.85 12.00
C VAL A 25 -9.59 -2.80 10.51
N GLU A 26 -8.56 -2.79 9.67
CA GLU A 26 -8.70 -2.79 8.22
C GLU A 26 -9.43 -4.05 7.71
N VAL A 27 -9.02 -5.24 8.16
CA VAL A 27 -9.70 -6.50 7.79
C VAL A 27 -11.14 -6.53 8.29
N TYR A 28 -11.38 -6.06 9.52
CA TYR A 28 -12.71 -5.98 10.11
C TYR A 28 -13.63 -5.05 9.30
N LEU A 29 -13.16 -3.85 8.94
CA LEU A 29 -13.89 -2.93 8.07
C LEU A 29 -14.16 -3.52 6.68
N GLY A 30 -13.23 -4.33 6.16
CA GLY A 30 -13.37 -5.03 4.89
C GLY A 30 -14.42 -6.14 4.90
N ILE A 31 -14.64 -6.78 6.05
CA ILE A 31 -15.66 -7.83 6.22
C ILE A 31 -17.03 -7.20 6.49
N VAL A 32 -17.11 -6.26 7.44
CA VAL A 32 -18.37 -5.67 7.88
C VAL A 32 -18.97 -4.75 6.81
N LYS A 33 -18.12 -4.07 6.02
CA LYS A 33 -18.53 -3.13 4.95
C LYS A 33 -19.73 -2.27 5.34
N PRO A 34 -19.61 -1.47 6.41
CA PRO A 34 -20.75 -0.74 6.96
C PRO A 34 -21.39 0.18 5.91
N ASP A 35 -22.72 0.16 5.83
CA ASP A 35 -23.48 0.83 4.77
C ASP A 35 -23.21 2.34 4.69
N PHE A 36 -22.89 3.01 5.81
CA PHE A 36 -22.54 4.44 5.81
C PHE A 36 -21.24 4.76 5.02
N LEU A 37 -20.29 3.82 4.96
CA LEU A 37 -19.03 3.97 4.22
C LEU A 37 -19.14 3.45 2.77
N PHE A 38 -20.20 2.71 2.46
CA PHE A 38 -20.47 2.12 1.14
C PHE A 38 -21.61 2.81 0.37
N MET A 39 -22.45 3.60 1.03
CA MET A 39 -23.55 4.33 0.38
C MET A 39 -23.21 5.80 0.11
N ASN A 40 -22.05 6.25 0.59
CA ASN A 40 -21.51 7.56 0.27
C ASN A 40 -20.38 7.38 -0.74
N ASP A 41 -20.67 7.68 -2.00
CA ASP A 41 -19.67 7.73 -3.06
C ASP A 41 -18.93 9.06 -3.00
N PHE A 42 -17.61 9.01 -2.84
CA PHE A 42 -16.75 10.16 -2.95
C PHE A 42 -15.81 9.98 -4.15
N LEU A 43 -15.89 10.90 -5.11
CA LEU A 43 -15.05 10.86 -6.32
C LEU A 43 -15.23 9.57 -7.15
N SER A 44 -16.48 9.13 -7.35
CA SER A 44 -16.85 7.93 -8.13
C SER A 44 -16.40 6.58 -7.55
N MET A 45 -15.88 6.57 -6.31
CA MET A 45 -15.54 5.36 -5.57
C MET A 45 -16.11 5.42 -4.15
N ASN A 46 -16.42 4.25 -3.60
CA ASN A 46 -16.85 4.10 -2.21
C ASN A 46 -15.84 4.71 -1.24
N ILE A 47 -16.30 5.46 -0.23
CA ILE A 47 -15.44 6.02 0.83
C ILE A 47 -14.64 4.91 1.54
N LEU A 48 -15.21 3.71 1.63
CA LEU A 48 -14.49 2.53 2.14
C LEU A 48 -13.14 2.33 1.41
N ASN A 49 -13.11 2.42 0.07
CA ASN A 49 -11.88 2.22 -0.72
C ASN A 49 -10.83 3.29 -0.42
N TRP A 50 -11.25 4.53 -0.21
CA TRP A 50 -10.36 5.63 0.19
C TRP A 50 -9.70 5.35 1.54
N VAL A 51 -10.46 4.86 2.52
CA VAL A 51 -9.93 4.46 3.82
C VAL A 51 -8.90 3.33 3.67
N PHE A 52 -9.19 2.33 2.82
CA PHE A 52 -8.24 1.24 2.55
C PHE A 52 -6.92 1.75 1.94
N TYR A 53 -6.97 2.64 0.96
CA TYR A 53 -5.76 3.22 0.39
C TYR A 53 -4.95 4.02 1.42
N ALA A 54 -5.62 4.86 2.22
CA ALA A 54 -4.98 5.65 3.26
C ALA A 54 -4.33 4.78 4.34
N LEU A 55 -5.05 3.77 4.85
CA LEU A 55 -4.52 2.83 5.84
C LEU A 55 -3.35 2.01 5.26
N THR A 56 -3.43 1.60 4.00
CA THR A 56 -2.33 0.89 3.33
C THR A 56 -1.06 1.73 3.25
N LEU A 57 -1.19 3.01 2.87
CA LEU A 57 -0.05 3.93 2.81
C LEU A 57 0.54 4.20 4.21
N TYR A 58 -0.32 4.39 5.20
CA TYR A 58 0.09 4.59 6.60
C TYR A 58 0.89 3.39 7.13
N LYS A 59 0.39 2.16 6.91
CA LYS A 59 1.08 0.93 7.29
C LYS A 59 2.44 0.82 6.60
N ALA A 60 2.50 1.06 5.29
CA ALA A 60 3.74 0.99 4.52
C ALA A 60 4.80 1.96 5.07
N TYR A 61 4.41 3.20 5.38
CA TYR A 61 5.30 4.17 6.01
C TYR A 61 5.85 3.66 7.35
N TYR A 62 4.98 3.16 8.23
CA TYR A 62 5.40 2.63 9.53
C TYR A 62 6.34 1.43 9.41
N ILE A 63 6.12 0.54 8.45
CA ILE A 63 7.00 -0.61 8.21
C ILE A 63 8.40 -0.16 7.80
N VAL A 64 8.47 0.73 6.81
CA VAL A 64 9.73 1.27 6.27
C VAL A 64 10.49 2.05 7.35
N TRP A 65 9.78 2.84 8.16
CA TRP A 65 10.44 3.64 9.20
C TRP A 65 10.93 2.81 10.39
N ALA A 66 10.10 1.90 10.89
CA ALA A 66 10.36 1.20 12.15
C ALA A 66 11.00 -0.18 11.98
N PHE A 67 10.58 -1.00 11.01
CA PHE A 67 11.17 -2.33 10.81
C PHE A 67 12.46 -2.25 9.99
N MET A 68 12.50 -1.43 8.94
CA MET A 68 13.71 -1.22 8.14
C MET A 68 14.70 -0.24 8.79
N HIS A 69 14.45 0.22 10.02
CA HIS A 69 15.33 1.11 10.81
C HIS A 69 15.73 2.41 10.10
N MET A 70 14.91 2.87 9.16
CA MET A 70 15.25 4.01 8.32
C MET A 70 15.22 5.35 9.06
N GLU A 71 14.68 5.39 10.28
CA GLU A 71 14.56 6.57 11.14
C GLU A 71 15.91 7.24 11.49
N GLY A 72 16.92 6.43 11.83
CA GLY A 72 18.24 6.92 12.26
C GLY A 72 19.31 6.93 11.17
N GLU A 73 18.97 6.46 9.97
CA GLU A 73 19.92 6.30 8.86
C GLU A 73 20.17 7.61 8.10
N LYS A 74 21.32 7.68 7.42
CA LYS A 74 21.66 8.85 6.60
C LYS A 74 20.61 9.06 5.51
N SER A 75 20.22 10.31 5.29
CA SER A 75 19.19 10.68 4.29
C SER A 75 19.45 10.08 2.90
N THR A 76 20.72 9.97 2.49
CA THR A 76 21.14 9.33 1.24
C THR A 76 20.80 7.84 1.19
N LEU A 77 21.07 7.09 2.27
CA LEU A 77 20.73 5.67 2.38
C LEU A 77 19.21 5.47 2.41
N ARG A 78 18.49 6.36 3.09
CA ARG A 78 17.02 6.33 3.10
C ARG A 78 16.46 6.52 1.69
N SER A 79 16.96 7.53 0.99
CA SER A 79 16.53 7.89 -0.36
C SER A 79 16.84 6.79 -1.37
N ALA A 80 17.96 6.08 -1.21
CA ALA A 80 18.34 4.96 -2.07
C ALA A 80 17.35 3.80 -2.05
N VAL A 81 16.53 3.65 -1.00
CA VAL A 81 15.49 2.61 -0.93
C VAL A 81 14.11 3.18 -1.26
N VAL A 82 13.77 4.37 -0.75
CA VAL A 82 12.43 4.96 -0.95
C VAL A 82 12.19 5.34 -2.41
N PHE A 83 13.16 5.95 -3.09
CA PHE A 83 12.97 6.39 -4.48
C PHE A 83 12.73 5.21 -5.44
N PRO A 84 13.53 4.13 -5.43
CA PRO A 84 13.25 2.98 -6.28
C PRO A 84 11.89 2.36 -6.03
N VAL A 85 11.42 2.28 -4.78
CA VAL A 85 10.09 1.71 -4.47
C VAL A 85 8.98 2.57 -5.06
N ILE A 86 9.05 3.90 -4.90
CA ILE A 86 8.04 4.80 -5.47
C ILE A 86 8.08 4.74 -7.00
N PHE A 87 9.27 4.79 -7.59
CA PHE A 87 9.46 4.69 -9.02
C PHE A 87 8.89 3.37 -9.57
N LEU A 88 9.18 2.25 -8.91
CA LEU A 88 8.69 0.93 -9.28
C LEU A 88 7.16 0.89 -9.28
N ILE A 89 6.50 1.39 -8.22
CA ILE A 89 5.04 1.42 -8.14
C ILE A 89 4.44 2.25 -9.28
N LEU A 90 4.97 3.45 -9.53
CA LEU A 90 4.47 4.31 -10.61
C LEU A 90 4.70 3.70 -11.99
N TYR A 91 5.86 3.11 -12.23
CA TYR A 91 6.18 2.44 -13.49
C TYR A 91 5.31 1.20 -13.72
N LEU A 92 5.05 0.43 -12.66
CA LEU A 92 4.19 -0.75 -12.72
C LEU A 92 2.73 -0.38 -12.98
N LEU A 93 2.22 0.70 -12.38
CA LEU A 93 0.91 1.24 -12.70
C LEU A 93 0.83 1.70 -14.17
N PHE A 94 1.87 2.39 -14.65
CA PHE A 94 1.95 2.84 -16.04
C PHE A 94 1.86 1.65 -17.02
N ILE A 95 2.72 0.64 -16.87
CA ILE A 95 2.75 -0.49 -17.81
C ILE A 95 1.44 -1.30 -17.75
N LEU A 96 0.88 -1.57 -16.56
CA LEU A 96 -0.36 -2.33 -16.45
C LEU A 96 -1.55 -1.61 -17.08
N LEU A 97 -1.63 -0.28 -16.94
CA LEU A 97 -2.71 0.49 -17.54
C LEU A 97 -2.56 0.57 -19.06
N THR A 98 -1.35 0.80 -19.59
CA THR A 98 -1.10 0.83 -21.03
C THR A 98 -1.34 -0.53 -21.69
N GLU A 99 -0.79 -1.61 -21.13
CA GLU A 99 -1.00 -2.95 -21.67
C GLU A 99 -2.45 -3.42 -21.50
N GLY A 100 -3.10 -3.07 -20.39
CA GLY A 100 -4.51 -3.38 -20.15
C GLY A 100 -5.44 -2.71 -21.17
N ASP A 101 -5.19 -1.45 -21.48
CA ASP A 101 -5.95 -0.70 -22.50
C ASP A 101 -5.72 -1.25 -23.91
N TYR A 102 -4.47 -1.55 -24.25
CA TYR A 102 -4.12 -2.18 -25.53
C TYR A 102 -4.82 -3.53 -25.72
N ILE A 103 -4.77 -4.41 -24.71
CA ILE A 103 -5.46 -5.70 -24.74
C ILE A 103 -6.98 -5.51 -24.87
N TYR A 104 -7.55 -4.56 -24.13
CA TYR A 104 -8.98 -4.25 -24.21
C TYR A 104 -9.40 -3.79 -25.62
N GLU A 105 -8.60 -2.94 -26.26
CA GLU A 105 -8.85 -2.48 -27.63
C GLU A 105 -8.76 -3.62 -28.64
N VAL A 106 -7.76 -4.49 -28.52
CA VAL A 106 -7.63 -5.69 -29.35
C VAL A 106 -8.86 -6.57 -29.22
N PHE A 107 -9.30 -6.90 -28.00
CA PHE A 107 -10.51 -7.72 -27.79
C PHE A 107 -11.79 -7.07 -28.33
N LYS A 108 -11.90 -5.74 -28.27
CA LYS A 108 -13.07 -5.00 -28.75
C LYS A 108 -13.15 -4.94 -30.28
N ASN A 109 -12.00 -4.77 -30.95
CA ASN A 109 -11.92 -4.56 -32.39
C ASN A 109 -11.68 -5.85 -33.19
N SER A 110 -11.25 -6.93 -32.55
CA SER A 110 -11.08 -8.22 -33.23
C SER A 110 -12.43 -8.89 -33.46
N THR A 111 -12.85 -8.92 -34.72
CA THR A 111 -13.97 -9.75 -35.16
C THR A 111 -13.58 -11.20 -34.93
N ILE A 112 -14.20 -11.88 -33.96
CA ILE A 112 -14.05 -13.32 -33.78
C ILE A 112 -14.62 -13.96 -35.04
N LYS A 113 -13.76 -14.22 -36.04
CA LYS A 113 -14.09 -15.10 -37.16
C LYS A 113 -14.17 -16.50 -36.57
N TRP A 114 -15.36 -16.86 -36.08
CA TRP A 114 -15.76 -18.24 -35.96
C TRP A 114 -15.71 -18.80 -37.39
N ASN A 115 -14.58 -19.38 -37.77
CA ASN A 115 -14.50 -20.25 -38.93
C ASN A 115 -15.39 -21.44 -38.59
N PHE A 116 -16.61 -21.42 -39.12
CA PHE A 116 -17.45 -22.60 -39.26
C PHE A 116 -16.95 -23.44 -40.42
#